data_AF-A0A8B2HTU3-F1
#
_entry.id   AF-A0A8B2HTU3-F1
#
_cell.length_a   1.000
_cell.length_b   1.000
_cell.length_c   1.000
_cell.angle_alpha   90.00
_cell.angle_beta   90.00
_cell.angle_gamma   90.00
#
_symmetry.space_group_name_H-M   'P 1'
#
loop_
_entity.id
_entity.type
_entity.pdbx_description
1 polymer ?
#
loop_
_entity_poly.entity_id
_entity_poly.type
_entity_poly.pdbx_seq_one_letter_code
_entity_poly.pdbx_strand_id
1 'polypeptide(L)' 'MMMFFGTGVLGMIMGLYVAPPSQTVMITFMGVINFGLGAFFTYLFLTQKPQSDDKRKKKRKNH' A
#
# COMPACT_ATOMS: atom_id res chain seq x y z
N MET A 1 -2.75 -5.20 0.62
CA MET A 1 -2.41 -4.45 -0.61
C MET A 1 -3.60 -4.29 -1.54
N MET A 2 -4.25 -5.37 -1.99
CA MET A 2 -5.27 -5.32 -3.05
C MET A 2 -6.48 -4.41 -2.71
N MET A 3 -6.88 -4.36 -1.43
CA MET A 3 -7.93 -3.44 -0.98
C MET A 3 -7.52 -1.96 -1.07
N PHE A 4 -6.26 -1.60 -0.78
CA PHE A 4 -5.76 -0.22 -0.87
C PHE A 4 -5.73 0.30 -2.31
N PHE A 5 -5.38 -0.57 -3.26
CA PHE A 5 -5.45 -0.22 -4.68
C PHE A 5 -6.89 -0.13 -5.17
N GLY A 6 -7.74 -1.10 -4.82
CA GLY A 6 -9.14 -1.09 -5.22
C GLY A 6 -9.89 0.13 -4.70
N THR A 7 -9.77 0.43 -3.40
CA THR A 7 -10.42 1.60 -2.80
C THR A 7 -9.75 2.92 -3.23
N GLY A 8 -8.43 2.93 -3.46
CA GLY A 8 -7.73 4.11 -3.98
C GLY A 8 -8.16 4.50 -5.39
N VAL A 9 -8.24 3.52 -6.30
CA VAL A 9 -8.70 3.74 -7.68
C VAL A 9 -10.18 4.12 -7.72
N LEU A 10 -11.03 3.40 -6.98
CA LEU A 10 -12.45 3.75 -6.88
C LEU A 10 -12.67 5.12 -6.25
N GLY A 11 -11.88 5.48 -5.23
CA GLY A 11 -11.93 6.80 -4.59
C GLY A 11 -11.54 7.93 -5.53
N MET A 12 -10.54 7.72 -6.40
CA MET A 12 -10.20 8.70 -7.45
C MET A 12 -11.32 8.82 -8.49
N ILE A 13 -11.87 7.71 -8.97
CA ILE A 13 -12.95 7.74 -9.97
C ILE A 13 -14.19 8.43 -9.39
N MET A 14 -14.60 8.07 -8.18
CA MET A 14 -15.72 8.71 -7.49
C MET A 14 -15.46 10.19 -7.22
N GLY A 15 -14.24 10.54 -6.81
CA GLY A 15 -13.83 11.92 -6.56
C GLY A 15 -13.86 12.81 -7.81
N LEU A 16 -13.50 12.29 -8.98
CA LEU A 16 -13.47 13.04 -10.24
C LEU A 16 -14.80 13.08 -10.98
N TYR A 17 -15.57 11.98 -10.97
CA TYR A 17 -16.77 11.84 -11.81
C TYR A 17 -18.09 11.98 -11.07
N VAL A 18 -18.11 11.76 -9.74
CA VAL A 18 -19.37 11.64 -8.97
C VAL A 18 -19.46 12.69 -7.85
N ALA A 19 -18.32 13.12 -7.30
CA ALA A 19 -18.32 14.04 -6.17
C ALA A 19 -18.72 15.48 -6.58
N PRO A 20 -19.49 16.18 -5.71
CA PRO A 20 -19.79 17.60 -5.90
C PRO A 20 -18.51 18.46 -5.92
N PRO A 21 -18.47 19.59 -6.65
CA PRO A 21 -17.26 20.41 -6.84
C PRO A 21 -16.55 20.84 -5.54
N SER A 22 -17.29 21.00 -4.45
CA SER A 22 -16.75 21.35 -3.13
C SER A 22 -16.02 20.21 -2.43
N GLN A 23 -16.30 18.95 -2.80
CA GLN A 23 -15.76 17.74 -2.17
C GLN A 23 -14.88 16.90 -3.12
N THR A 24 -14.93 17.17 -4.43
CA THR A 24 -14.11 16.54 -5.48
C THR A 24 -12.64 16.50 -5.09
N VAL A 25 -12.06 17.63 -4.66
CA VAL A 25 -10.64 17.72 -4.31
C VAL A 25 -10.32 16.85 -3.09
N MET A 26 -11.15 16.90 -2.04
CA MET A 26 -10.95 16.13 -0.82
C MET A 26 -11.04 14.62 -1.06
N ILE A 27 -12.07 14.18 -1.79
CA ILE A 27 -12.32 12.76 -2.06
C ILE A 27 -11.24 12.20 -3.00
N THR A 28 -10.90 12.95 -4.05
CA THR A 28 -9.82 12.56 -4.97
C THR A 28 -8.48 12.49 -4.24
N PHE A 29 -8.17 13.45 -3.36
CA PHE A 29 -6.94 13.45 -2.57
C PHE A 29 -6.87 12.26 -1.61
N MET A 30 -7.98 11.90 -0.95
CA MET A 30 -8.05 10.66 -0.16
C MET A 30 -7.83 9.40 -1.00
N GLY A 31 -8.39 9.36 -2.22
CA GLY A 31 -8.14 8.27 -3.18
C GLY A 31 -6.65 8.14 -3.55
N VAL A 32 -6.00 9.27 -3.82
CA VAL A 32 -4.57 9.36 -4.12
C VAL A 32 -3.72 8.87 -2.95
N ILE A 33 -4.02 9.29 -1.72
CA ILE A 33 -3.29 8.82 -0.54
C ILE A 33 -3.43 7.30 -0.37
N ASN A 34 -4.64 6.76 -0.52
CA ASN A 34 -4.86 5.32 -0.41
C ASN A 34 -4.13 4.52 -1.50
N PHE A 35 -4.14 5.02 -2.74
CA PHE A 35 -3.39 4.43 -3.84
C PHE A 35 -1.87 4.48 -3.59
N GLY A 36 -1.36 5.63 -3.10
CA GLY A 36 0.05 5.82 -2.76
C GLY A 36 0.52 4.89 -1.63
N LEU A 37 -0.29 4.70 -0.59
CA LEU A 37 -0.02 3.71 0.46
C LEU A 37 0.00 2.28 -0.09
N GLY A 38 -0.93 1.93 -0.99
CA GLY A 38 -0.94 0.64 -1.69
C GLY A 38 0.36 0.42 -2.49
N ALA A 39 0.79 1.44 -3.25
CA ALA A 39 2.02 1.41 -4.03
C ALA A 39 3.26 1.28 -3.14
N PHE A 40 3.32 2.03 -2.03
CA PHE A 40 4.41 1.98 -1.06
C PHE A 40 4.53 0.62 -0.39
N PHE A 41 3.40 0.04 0.03
CA PHE A 41 3.39 -1.31 0.61
C PHE A 41 3.81 -2.37 -0.41
N THR A 42 3.42 -2.22 -1.68
CA THR A 42 3.84 -3.13 -2.75
C THR A 42 5.33 -3.02 -3.04
N TYR A 43 5.86 -1.81 -3.06
CA TYR A 43 7.29 -1.57 -3.16
C TYR A 43 8.06 -2.22 -2.01
N LEU A 44 7.58 -2.06 -0.76
CA LEU A 44 8.15 -2.74 0.40
C LEU A 44 8.06 -4.27 0.28
N PHE A 45 6.94 -4.81 -0.19
CA PHE A 45 6.78 -6.25 -0.39
C PHE A 45 7.76 -6.80 -1.43
N LEU A 46 7.97 -6.08 -2.53
CA LEU A 46 8.93 -6.46 -3.58
C LEU A 46 10.39 -6.29 -3.15
N THR A 47 10.68 -5.33 -2.28
CA THR A 47 12.05 -4.98 -1.84
C THR A 47 12.45 -5.70 -0.55
N GLN A 48 11.53 -6.42 0.08
CA GLN A 48 11.85 -7.34 1.16
C GLN A 48 12.81 -8.41 0.61
N LYS A 49 14.11 -8.25 0.93
CA LYS A 49 15.04 -9.37 0.78
C LYS A 49 14.48 -10.53 1.59
N PRO A 50 14.45 -11.76 1.04
CA PRO A 50 14.04 -12.92 1.81
C PRO A 50 14.84 -12.89 3.11
N GLN A 51 14.18 -13.19 4.23
CA GLN A 51 14.83 -13.37 5.51
C GLN A 51 15.86 -14.49 5.30
N SER A 52 17.07 -14.10 4.87
CA SER A 52 18.20 -14.99 4.69
C SER A 52 18.27 -15.74 5.98
N ASP A 53 18.06 -17.06 5.94
CA ASP A 53 18.22 -17.96 7.07
C ASP A 53 19.40 -17.45 7.88
N ASP A 54 19.09 -16.81 9.00
CA ASP A 54 20.08 -16.08 9.75
C ASP A 54 21.00 -17.16 10.31
N LYS A 55 22.10 -17.43 9.59
CA LYS A 55 23.08 -18.46 9.94
C LYS A 55 23.63 -18.22 11.35
N ARG A 56 23.43 -17.01 11.90
CA ARG A 56 23.72 -16.63 13.28
C ARG A 56 22.83 -17.32 14.32
N LYS A 57 21.60 -17.72 13.99
CA LYS A 57 20.72 -18.51 14.89
C LYS A 57 20.97 -20.02 14.86
N LYS A 58 21.68 -20.54 13.85
CA LYS A 58 21.96 -21.98 13.73
C LYS A 58 23.03 -22.50 14.71
N LYS A 59 23.82 -21.60 15.34
CA LYS A 59 24.85 -21.98 16.34
C LYS A 59 24.33 -22.21 17.77
N ARG A 60 23.03 -22.00 18.05
CA ARG A 60 22.46 -22.16 19.41
C ARG A 60 21.71 -23.47 19.67
N LYS A 61 21.68 -24.41 18.71
CA LYS A 61 20.99 -25.70 18.86
C LYS A 61 21.90 -26.92 19.07
N ASN A 62 23.20 -26.71 19.24
CA ASN A 62 24.14 -27.77 19.62
C ASN A 62 24.66 -27.46 21.04
N HIS A 63 23.88 -27.78 22.05
CA HIS A 63 24.33 -27.90 23.43
C HIS A 63 23.53 -29.01 24.11
#